data_AF-A0A667HG15-F1
#
_entry.id   AF-A0A667HG15-F1
#
_cell.length_a   1.000
_cell.length_b   1.000
_cell.length_c   1.000
_cell.angle_alpha   90.00
_cell.angle_beta   90.00
_cell.angle_gamma   90.00
#
_symmetry.space_group_name_H-M   'P 1'
#
loop_
_entity.id
_entity.type
_entity.pdbx_description
1 polymer ?
#
loop_
_entity_poly.entity_id
_entity_poly.type
_entity_poly.pdbx_seq_one_letter_code
_entity_poly.pdbx_strand_id
1 'polypeptide(L)'
;MGKITFYEDRGFQGRCYECSSDCPNLQPYFSRCNSIRVDSGCWMLYEQPNYQGRQYFLRRGDYPDYQQWMGLSDAVRSCCLIPQTSSHRLRLYEREDHKGLMMELSEDCSCIQDRFHLSEVRSLHVLEGCWVLYEMPNYQGRQYLLRPQEYRRYHDWGAVDAKAGSLRRVVDLY
;
A
#
# COMPACT_ATOMS: atom_id res chain seq x y z
N MET A 1 -4.08 16.31 8.79
CA MET A 1 -2.63 16.04 8.92
C MET A 1 -2.49 14.61 9.41
N GLY A 2 -1.60 13.82 8.82
CA GLY A 2 -1.32 12.45 9.26
C GLY A 2 -0.29 12.43 10.39
N LYS A 3 -0.35 11.41 11.24
CA LYS A 3 0.62 11.16 12.30
C LYS A 3 0.82 9.66 12.51
N ILE A 4 2.08 9.24 12.57
CA ILE A 4 2.51 7.86 12.79
C ILE A 4 3.69 7.84 13.76
N THR A 5 3.71 6.90 14.68
CA THR A 5 4.81 6.67 15.63
C THR A 5 5.35 5.26 15.46
N PHE A 6 6.65 5.16 15.19
CA PHE A 6 7.38 3.90 15.07
C PHE A 6 8.07 3.57 16.39
N TYR A 7 8.08 2.29 16.77
CA TYR A 7 8.74 1.79 17.98
C TYR A 7 9.71 0.66 17.62
N GLU A 8 10.91 0.68 18.18
CA GLU A 8 11.93 -0.35 17.91
C GLU A 8 11.53 -1.75 18.40
N ASP A 9 10.78 -1.83 19.49
CA ASP A 9 10.36 -3.09 20.09
C ASP A 9 8.84 -3.31 19.97
N ARG A 10 8.38 -4.53 20.27
CA ARG A 10 6.94 -4.89 20.25
C ARG A 10 6.18 -4.20 21.37
N GLY A 11 4.86 -4.07 21.21
CA GLY A 11 3.99 -3.52 22.26
C GLY A 11 4.28 -2.06 22.61
N PHE A 12 4.74 -1.28 21.63
CA PHE A 12 5.00 0.16 21.73
C PHE A 12 6.10 0.51 22.75
N GLN A 13 7.15 -0.32 22.79
CA GLN A 13 8.28 -0.19 23.72
C GLN A 13 9.57 0.22 23.00
N GLY A 14 10.59 0.55 23.78
CA GLY A 14 11.91 0.92 23.28
C GLY A 14 11.96 2.36 22.73
N ARG A 15 12.98 2.65 21.92
CA ARG A 15 13.11 3.95 21.25
C ARG A 15 11.95 4.13 20.27
N CYS A 16 11.40 5.35 20.23
CA CYS A 16 10.37 5.70 19.27
C CYS A 16 10.75 6.90 18.41
N TYR A 17 10.08 7.02 17.26
CA TYR A 17 10.17 8.15 16.36
C TYR A 17 8.79 8.49 15.81
N GLU A 18 8.38 9.75 15.98
CA GLU A 18 7.13 10.29 15.44
C GLU A 18 7.37 10.93 14.08
N CYS A 19 6.49 10.69 13.13
CA CYS A 19 6.52 11.25 11.79
C CYS A 19 5.14 11.76 11.38
N SER A 20 5.11 12.90 10.68
CA SER A 20 3.88 13.57 10.22
C SER A 20 3.93 13.96 8.73
N SER A 21 4.98 13.54 8.03
CA SER A 21 5.20 13.77 6.60
C SER A 21 5.86 12.56 5.95
N ASP A 22 6.07 12.63 4.64
CA ASP A 22 6.89 11.65 3.94
C ASP A 22 8.32 11.65 4.50
N CYS A 23 8.92 10.46 4.59
CA CYS A 23 10.29 10.27 5.03
C CYS A 23 11.00 9.25 4.14
N PRO A 24 11.94 9.66 3.27
CA PRO A 24 12.63 8.76 2.36
C PRO A 24 13.71 7.91 3.06
N ASN A 25 14.12 8.26 4.28
CA ASN A 25 15.10 7.49 5.03
C ASN A 25 14.86 7.58 6.54
N LEU A 26 14.39 6.48 7.12
CA LEU A 26 14.10 6.36 8.56
C LEU A 26 15.28 5.82 9.38
N GLN A 27 16.33 5.31 8.74
CA GLN A 27 17.47 4.68 9.41
C GLN A 27 18.21 5.59 10.42
N PRO A 28 18.30 6.92 10.23
CA PRO A 28 18.90 7.79 11.23
C PRO A 28 18.11 7.86 12.56
N TYR A 29 16.81 7.54 12.53
CA TYR A 29 15.92 7.71 13.68
C TYR A 29 15.75 6.43 14.48
N PHE A 30 15.83 5.26 13.85
CA PHE A 30 15.75 3.95 14.51
C PHE A 30 16.41 2.85 13.66
N SER A 31 16.83 1.77 14.32
CA SER A 31 17.56 0.65 13.69
C SER A 31 16.65 -0.49 13.20
N ARG A 32 15.47 -0.63 13.81
CA ARG A 32 14.45 -1.65 13.54
C ARG A 32 13.07 -1.10 13.92
N CYS A 33 11.99 -1.73 13.46
CA CYS A 33 10.64 -1.35 13.84
C CYS A 33 9.78 -2.59 14.07
N ASN A 34 9.30 -2.76 15.30
CA ASN A 34 8.51 -3.92 15.71
C ASN A 34 7.10 -3.58 16.18
N SER A 35 6.76 -2.31 16.39
CA SER A 35 5.36 -1.91 16.59
C SER A 35 5.14 -0.46 16.12
N ILE A 36 3.89 -0.15 15.75
CA ILE A 36 3.54 1.13 15.12
C ILE A 36 2.18 1.60 15.66
N ARG A 37 2.07 2.89 15.97
CA ARG A 37 0.78 3.55 16.18
C ARG A 37 0.52 4.54 15.05
N VAL A 38 -0.62 4.42 14.40
CA VAL A 38 -1.08 5.40 13.42
C VAL A 38 -2.21 6.19 14.06
N ASP A 39 -1.92 7.42 14.48
CA ASP A 39 -2.88 8.30 15.12
C ASP A 39 -3.88 8.88 14.09
N SER A 40 -3.39 9.19 12.89
CA SER A 40 -4.22 9.71 11.80
C SER A 40 -3.59 9.53 10.41
N GLY A 41 -4.45 9.47 9.40
CA GLY A 41 -4.06 9.32 8.00
C GLY A 41 -3.73 7.89 7.62
N CYS A 42 -3.66 7.66 6.31
CA CYS A 42 -3.19 6.39 5.75
C CYS A 42 -1.72 6.50 5.37
N TRP A 43 -0.94 5.47 5.65
CA TRP A 43 0.49 5.44 5.45
C TRP A 43 0.89 4.24 4.60
N MET A 44 1.89 4.43 3.74
CA MET A 44 2.60 3.32 3.10
C MET A 44 4.01 3.25 3.67
N LEU A 45 4.38 2.07 4.17
CA LEU A 45 5.73 1.79 4.66
C LEU A 45 6.50 0.99 3.63
N TYR A 46 7.82 1.12 3.65
CA TYR A 46 8.72 0.47 2.72
C TYR A 46 9.92 -0.14 3.45
N GLU A 47 10.32 -1.35 3.05
CA GLU A 47 11.47 -2.05 3.63
C GLU A 47 12.82 -1.40 3.30
N GLN A 48 12.89 -0.61 2.23
CA GLN A 48 14.11 0.07 1.80
C GLN A 48 13.96 1.59 1.82
N PRO A 49 15.07 2.35 1.89
CA PRO A 49 15.03 3.79 1.69
C PRO A 49 14.47 4.15 0.31
N ASN A 50 14.06 5.41 0.14
CA ASN A 50 13.57 5.97 -1.12
C ASN A 50 12.34 5.24 -1.71
N TYR A 51 11.45 4.77 -0.82
CA TYR A 51 10.17 4.14 -1.19
C TYR A 51 10.33 2.87 -2.03
N GLN A 52 11.34 2.07 -1.70
CA GLN A 52 11.68 0.84 -2.43
C GLN A 52 11.42 -0.42 -1.60
N GLY A 53 11.42 -1.57 -2.28
CA GLY A 53 11.21 -2.87 -1.64
C GLY A 53 9.73 -3.17 -1.39
N ARG A 54 9.45 -4.07 -0.43
CA ARG A 54 8.08 -4.43 -0.08
C ARG A 54 7.36 -3.26 0.56
N GLN A 55 6.07 -3.16 0.29
CA GLN A 55 5.21 -2.09 0.76
C GLN A 55 4.19 -2.64 1.75
N TYR A 56 3.87 -1.85 2.78
CA TYR A 56 2.88 -2.20 3.80
C TYR A 56 1.92 -1.04 4.02
N PHE A 57 0.65 -1.28 3.72
CA PHE A 57 -0.43 -0.31 3.90
C PHE A 57 -0.92 -0.31 5.35
N LEU A 58 -0.88 0.85 5.99
CA LEU A 58 -1.44 1.05 7.32
C LEU A 58 -2.50 2.15 7.28
N ARG A 59 -3.59 1.90 7.99
CA ARG A 59 -4.59 2.91 8.37
C ARG A 59 -4.40 3.28 9.84
N ARG A 60 -5.17 4.26 10.31
CA ARG A 60 -5.32 4.54 11.73
C ARG A 60 -5.51 3.26 12.54
N GLY A 61 -4.78 3.15 13.64
CA GLY A 61 -4.83 1.98 14.52
C GLY A 61 -3.51 1.68 15.22
N ASP A 62 -3.60 0.73 16.13
CA ASP A 62 -2.49 0.24 16.95
C ASP A 62 -2.02 -1.11 16.41
N TYR A 63 -0.75 -1.19 16.04
CA TYR A 63 -0.11 -2.38 15.50
C TYR A 63 0.98 -2.86 16.45
N PRO A 64 0.66 -3.73 17.43
CA PRO A 64 1.58 -4.14 18.50
C PRO A 64 2.76 -5.02 18.05
N ASP A 65 2.71 -5.59 16.85
CA ASP A 65 3.78 -6.38 16.24
C ASP A 65 3.76 -6.22 14.71
N TYR A 66 4.86 -6.57 14.03
CA TYR A 66 4.98 -6.39 12.58
C TYR A 66 4.09 -7.31 11.75
N GLN A 67 3.61 -8.41 12.33
CA GLN A 67 2.69 -9.32 11.66
C GLN A 67 1.32 -8.66 11.44
N GLN A 68 0.92 -7.69 12.28
CA GLN A 68 -0.34 -6.96 12.14
C GLN A 68 -0.43 -6.12 10.85
N TRP A 69 0.70 -5.68 10.29
CA TRP A 69 0.74 -5.01 8.98
C TRP A 69 1.24 -5.93 7.85
N MET A 70 1.24 -7.24 8.07
CA MET A 70 1.76 -8.26 7.14
C MET A 70 3.27 -8.12 6.86
N GLY A 71 4.02 -7.52 7.78
CA GLY A 71 5.48 -7.43 7.71
C GLY A 71 6.13 -8.82 7.72
N LEU A 72 7.13 -9.03 6.86
CA LEU A 72 7.96 -10.24 6.90
C LEU A 72 9.20 -10.11 7.79
N SER A 73 9.54 -8.88 8.17
CA SER A 73 10.67 -8.53 9.02
C SER A 73 10.37 -7.26 9.80
N ASP A 74 11.28 -6.85 10.67
CA ASP A 74 11.26 -5.57 11.40
C ASP A 74 11.90 -4.42 10.60
N ALA A 75 12.15 -4.61 9.30
CA ALA A 75 12.73 -3.59 8.43
C ALA A 75 11.66 -2.60 7.94
N VAL A 76 11.69 -1.38 8.46
CA VAL A 76 10.97 -0.22 7.92
C VAL A 76 11.98 0.90 7.72
N ARG A 77 12.21 1.32 6.48
CA ARG A 77 13.29 2.27 6.13
C ARG A 77 12.82 3.52 5.41
N SER A 78 11.60 3.55 4.90
CA SER A 78 10.95 4.79 4.46
C SER A 78 9.43 4.69 4.60
N CYS A 79 8.75 5.84 4.63
CA CYS A 79 7.30 5.92 4.71
C CYS A 79 6.76 7.11 3.94
N CYS A 80 5.54 7.01 3.42
CA CYS A 80 4.83 8.16 2.87
C CYS A 80 3.39 8.24 3.39
N LEU A 81 2.95 9.46 3.66
CA LEU A 81 1.58 9.80 3.96
C LEU A 81 0.77 9.77 2.66
N ILE A 82 -0.34 9.03 2.65
CA ILE A 82 -1.18 8.89 1.46
C ILE A 82 -2.28 9.96 1.51
N PRO A 83 -2.39 10.83 0.48
CA PRO A 83 -3.44 11.83 0.40
C PRO A 83 -4.84 11.20 0.44
N GLN A 84 -5.72 11.77 1.27
CA GLN A 84 -7.11 11.37 1.33
C GLN A 84 -7.90 12.03 0.21
N THR A 85 -8.78 11.25 -0.43
CA THR A 85 -9.68 11.73 -1.47
C THR A 85 -11.10 11.30 -1.16
N SER A 86 -12.08 12.10 -1.59
CA SER A 86 -13.50 11.80 -1.40
C SER A 86 -14.04 10.78 -2.41
N SER A 87 -13.34 10.60 -3.54
CA SER A 87 -13.72 9.68 -4.59
C SER A 87 -12.55 8.78 -4.99
N HIS A 88 -12.90 7.61 -5.48
CA HIS A 88 -11.98 6.57 -5.92
C HIS A 88 -12.52 5.95 -7.19
N ARG A 89 -11.68 5.89 -8.21
CA ARG A 89 -12.03 5.27 -9.48
C ARG A 89 -10.76 4.81 -10.19
N LEU A 90 -10.77 3.59 -10.69
CA LEU A 90 -9.67 3.05 -11.49
C LEU A 90 -10.19 2.17 -12.61
N ARG A 91 -9.36 1.96 -13.63
CA ARG A 91 -9.59 0.99 -14.70
C ARG A 91 -8.48 -0.04 -14.72
N LEU A 92 -8.84 -1.31 -14.80
CA LEU A 92 -7.94 -2.44 -15.01
C LEU A 92 -8.04 -2.91 -16.45
N TYR A 93 -6.92 -3.37 -17.00
CA TYR A 93 -6.83 -3.87 -18.36
C TYR A 93 -6.08 -5.20 -18.43
N GLU A 94 -6.59 -6.10 -19.26
CA GLU A 94 -6.03 -7.44 -19.50
C GLU A 94 -4.65 -7.39 -20.19
N ARG A 95 -4.41 -6.39 -21.02
CA ARG A 95 -3.17 -6.24 -21.79
C ARG A 95 -2.45 -4.95 -21.44
N GLU A 96 -1.18 -4.88 -21.80
CA GLU A 96 -0.36 -3.67 -21.70
C GLU A 96 -0.93 -2.55 -22.59
N ASP A 97 -0.53 -1.30 -22.30
CA ASP A 97 -0.96 -0.08 -23.00
C ASP A 97 -2.48 0.11 -23.05
N HIS A 98 -3.20 -0.27 -21.99
CA HIS A 98 -4.66 -0.09 -21.86
C HIS A 98 -5.48 -0.78 -22.95
N LYS A 99 -5.03 -1.95 -23.40
CA LYS A 99 -5.68 -2.77 -24.43
C LYS A 99 -6.41 -3.97 -23.82
N GLY A 100 -7.24 -4.61 -24.64
CA GLY A 100 -7.98 -5.81 -24.26
C GLY A 100 -9.21 -5.50 -23.42
N LEU A 101 -9.66 -6.48 -22.64
CA LEU A 101 -10.79 -6.30 -21.73
C LEU A 101 -10.47 -5.21 -20.69
N MET A 102 -11.46 -4.35 -20.42
CA MET A 102 -11.37 -3.26 -19.45
C MET A 102 -12.47 -3.40 -18.40
N MET A 103 -12.13 -3.15 -17.14
CA MET A 103 -13.08 -3.01 -16.04
C MET A 103 -12.81 -1.75 -15.24
N GLU A 104 -13.86 -0.97 -15.00
CA GLU A 104 -13.81 0.18 -14.10
C GLU A 104 -14.31 -0.24 -12.71
N LEU A 105 -13.57 0.17 -11.67
CA LEU A 105 -13.90 -0.08 -10.26
C LEU A 105 -13.95 1.25 -9.50
N SER A 106 -14.98 1.41 -8.66
CA SER A 106 -15.13 2.52 -7.71
C SER A 106 -15.25 2.05 -6.26
N GLU A 107 -15.29 0.74 -6.05
CA GLU A 107 -15.42 0.09 -4.74
C GLU A 107 -14.28 -0.89 -4.51
N ASP A 108 -14.10 -1.31 -3.26
CA ASP A 108 -13.15 -2.36 -2.91
C ASP A 108 -13.52 -3.67 -3.62
N CYS A 109 -12.51 -4.44 -4.03
CA CYS A 109 -12.67 -5.71 -4.71
C CYS A 109 -11.83 -6.77 -4.00
N SER A 110 -12.46 -7.67 -3.24
CA SER A 110 -11.78 -8.74 -2.49
C SER A 110 -11.28 -9.87 -3.38
N CYS A 111 -11.82 -10.05 -4.58
CA CYS A 111 -11.38 -11.06 -5.54
C CYS A 111 -11.59 -10.57 -6.98
N ILE A 112 -10.49 -10.22 -7.66
CA ILE A 112 -10.51 -9.76 -9.05
C ILE A 112 -10.95 -10.89 -9.98
N GLN A 113 -10.54 -12.13 -9.70
CA GLN A 113 -10.89 -13.30 -10.51
C GLN A 113 -12.40 -13.57 -10.51
N ASP A 114 -13.08 -13.40 -9.37
CA ASP A 114 -14.53 -13.62 -9.30
C ASP A 114 -15.32 -12.54 -10.04
N ARG A 115 -14.80 -11.30 -10.01
CA ARG A 115 -15.44 -10.13 -10.65
C ARG A 115 -15.17 -10.05 -12.14
N PHE A 116 -13.95 -10.39 -12.58
CA PHE A 116 -13.46 -10.09 -13.92
C PHE A 116 -12.91 -11.30 -14.67
N HIS A 117 -12.87 -12.47 -14.04
CA HIS A 117 -12.29 -13.70 -14.60
C HIS A 117 -10.84 -13.54 -15.07
N LEU A 118 -10.13 -12.52 -14.55
CA LEU A 118 -8.71 -12.30 -14.74
C LEU A 118 -7.96 -12.65 -13.46
N SER A 119 -6.84 -13.36 -13.61
CA SER A 119 -5.84 -13.55 -12.55
C SER A 119 -4.66 -12.57 -12.67
N GLU A 120 -4.57 -11.87 -13.79
CA GLU A 120 -3.51 -10.93 -14.12
C GLU A 120 -4.07 -9.59 -14.58
N VAL A 121 -3.45 -8.50 -14.13
CA VAL A 121 -3.69 -7.14 -14.63
C VAL A 121 -2.38 -6.65 -15.23
N ARG A 122 -2.41 -6.33 -16.52
CA ARG A 122 -1.19 -5.93 -17.24
C ARG A 122 -1.04 -4.43 -17.41
N SER A 123 -2.14 -3.67 -17.41
CA SER A 123 -2.07 -2.21 -17.30
C SER A 123 -3.27 -1.68 -16.52
N LEU A 124 -3.15 -0.48 -15.97
CA LEU A 124 -4.22 0.15 -15.22
C LEU A 124 -4.16 1.68 -15.34
N HIS A 125 -5.27 2.33 -15.04
CA HIS A 125 -5.34 3.79 -14.96
C HIS A 125 -6.10 4.14 -13.69
N VAL A 126 -5.41 4.75 -12.73
CA VAL A 126 -6.06 5.32 -11.55
C VAL A 126 -6.57 6.70 -11.91
N LEU A 127 -7.89 6.81 -12.04
CA LEU A 127 -8.57 8.05 -12.42
C LEU A 127 -8.71 8.97 -11.21
N GLU A 128 -9.07 8.40 -10.07
CA GLU A 128 -9.38 9.12 -8.83
C GLU A 128 -8.94 8.32 -7.61
N GLY A 129 -8.42 9.04 -6.62
CA GLY A 129 -8.00 8.50 -5.33
C GLY A 129 -6.79 7.58 -5.38
N CYS A 130 -6.25 7.25 -4.21
CA CYS A 130 -5.20 6.26 -4.09
C CYS A 130 -5.80 4.87 -3.81
N TRP A 131 -5.13 3.83 -4.31
CA TRP A 131 -5.54 2.44 -4.15
C TRP A 131 -4.37 1.58 -3.71
N VAL A 132 -4.67 0.42 -3.14
CA VAL A 132 -3.68 -0.63 -2.86
C VAL A 132 -4.08 -1.88 -3.63
N LEU A 133 -3.21 -2.29 -4.53
CA LEU A 133 -3.31 -3.59 -5.21
C LEU A 133 -2.60 -4.64 -4.36
N TYR A 134 -3.26 -5.79 -4.20
CA TYR A 134 -2.73 -6.95 -3.52
C TYR A 134 -2.55 -8.10 -4.51
N GLU A 135 -1.40 -8.78 -4.41
CA GLU A 135 -1.04 -9.93 -5.25
C GLU A 135 -2.08 -11.07 -5.14
N MET A 136 -2.63 -11.29 -3.94
CA MET A 136 -3.58 -12.37 -3.67
C MET A 136 -4.99 -11.84 -3.34
N PRO A 137 -6.04 -12.68 -3.48
CA PRO A 137 -7.38 -12.35 -3.02
C PRO A 137 -7.42 -12.05 -1.51
N ASN A 138 -8.50 -11.43 -1.06
CA ASN A 138 -8.75 -11.09 0.34
C ASN A 138 -7.67 -10.22 0.99
N TYR A 139 -7.06 -9.33 0.20
CA TYR A 139 -6.09 -8.32 0.62
C TYR A 139 -4.82 -8.92 1.24
N GLN A 140 -4.29 -9.96 0.58
CA GLN A 140 -3.12 -10.71 1.03
C GLN A 140 -1.96 -10.62 0.03
N GLY A 141 -0.77 -11.02 0.46
CA GLY A 141 0.42 -11.06 -0.38
C GLY A 141 1.10 -9.70 -0.52
N ARG A 142 1.87 -9.52 -1.60
CA ARG A 142 2.54 -8.24 -1.86
C ARG A 142 1.53 -7.12 -2.09
N GLN A 143 1.89 -5.93 -1.63
CA GLN A 143 1.04 -4.74 -1.70
C GLN A 143 1.72 -3.69 -2.58
N TYR A 144 0.92 -2.97 -3.37
CA TYR A 144 1.40 -1.94 -4.28
C TYR A 144 0.53 -0.70 -4.17
N LEU A 145 1.13 0.43 -3.76
CA LEU A 145 0.47 1.73 -3.76
C LEU A 145 0.27 2.22 -5.20
N LEU A 146 -0.98 2.45 -5.57
CA LEU A 146 -1.37 3.03 -6.85
C LEU A 146 -1.87 4.46 -6.61
N ARG A 147 -1.22 5.43 -7.25
CA ARG A 147 -1.59 6.85 -7.22
C ARG A 147 -2.30 7.24 -8.52
N PRO A 148 -3.03 8.37 -8.56
CA PRO A 148 -3.66 8.87 -9.79
C PRO A 148 -2.64 9.09 -10.91
N GLN A 149 -2.63 8.17 -11.89
CA GLN A 149 -1.84 8.22 -13.12
C GLN A 149 -2.17 7.01 -14.02
N GLU A 150 -1.61 7.02 -15.22
CA GLU A 150 -1.55 5.87 -16.12
C GLU A 150 -0.39 4.95 -15.76
N TYR A 151 -0.65 3.65 -15.73
CA TYR A 151 0.35 2.59 -15.63
C TYR A 151 0.18 1.65 -16.82
N ARG A 152 1.16 1.63 -17.73
CA ARG A 152 1.04 0.93 -19.02
C ARG A 152 1.49 -0.53 -18.95
N ARG A 153 2.23 -0.88 -17.89
CA ARG A 153 2.71 -2.24 -17.60
C ARG A 153 2.89 -2.45 -16.09
N TYR A 154 2.96 -3.70 -15.65
CA TYR A 154 3.06 -4.02 -14.22
C TYR A 154 4.33 -3.54 -13.51
N HIS A 155 5.41 -3.33 -14.27
CA HIS A 155 6.63 -2.73 -13.76
C HIS A 155 6.42 -1.28 -13.28
N ASP A 156 5.45 -0.57 -13.85
CA ASP A 156 5.24 0.86 -13.55
C ASP A 156 4.72 1.08 -12.11
N TRP A 157 4.11 0.07 -11.49
CA TRP A 157 3.74 0.09 -10.06
C TRP A 157 4.69 -0.70 -9.16
N GLY A 158 5.84 -1.12 -9.69
CA GLY A 158 6.88 -1.83 -8.94
C GLY A 158 6.60 -3.31 -8.67
N ALA A 159 5.65 -3.93 -9.40
CA ALA A 159 5.44 -5.37 -9.32
C ALA A 159 6.48 -6.15 -10.15
N VAL A 160 6.71 -7.39 -9.76
CA VAL A 160 7.64 -8.33 -10.43
C VAL A 160 6.93 -9.21 -11.46
N ASP A 161 5.61 -9.38 -11.33
CA ASP A 161 4.74 -10.07 -12.26
C ASP A 161 3.39 -9.34 -12.34
N ALA A 162 2.49 -9.83 -13.19
CA ALA A 162 1.19 -9.21 -13.44
C ALA A 162 0.08 -9.70 -12.51
N LYS A 163 0.39 -10.51 -11.48
CA LYS A 163 -0.66 -11.08 -10.61
C LYS A 163 -1.41 -9.99 -9.86
N ALA A 164 -2.72 -10.14 -9.85
CA ALA A 164 -3.62 -9.20 -9.22
C ALA A 164 -4.79 -9.97 -8.61
N GLY A 165 -4.84 -10.04 -7.28
CA GLY A 165 -5.84 -10.80 -6.57
C GLY A 165 -6.95 -9.96 -5.96
N SER A 166 -6.62 -8.78 -5.41
CA SER A 166 -7.61 -7.89 -4.80
C SER A 166 -7.17 -6.43 -4.80
N LEU A 167 -8.14 -5.51 -4.68
CA LEU A 167 -7.94 -4.06 -4.70
C LEU A 167 -8.70 -3.41 -3.55
N ARG A 168 -8.04 -2.49 -2.86
CA ARG A 168 -8.63 -1.73 -1.77
C ARG A 168 -8.46 -0.24 -2.02
N ARG A 169 -9.50 0.55 -1.77
CA ARG A 169 -9.39 2.01 -1.76
C ARG A 169 -8.61 2.46 -0.54
N VAL A 170 -7.79 3.48 -0.71
CA VAL A 170 -7.16 4.14 0.44
C VAL A 170 -8.16 5.12 1.04
N VAL A 171 -8.79 4.68 2.13
CA VAL A 171 -9.70 5.49 2.96
C VAL A 171 -9.27 5.39 4.41
N ASP A 172 -9.18 6.54 5.08
CA ASP A 172 -9.02 6.57 6.54
C ASP A 172 -10.35 6.23 7.19
N LEU A 173 -10.36 5.24 8.07
CA LEU A 173 -11.57 4.82 8.77
C LEU A 173 -11.57 5.49 10.15
N TYR A 174 -12.28 6.61 10.24
CA TYR A 174 -12.59 7.43 11.44
C TYR A 174 -11.42 8.18 12.10
#